data_AF-A0A1F6X3J5-F1
#
_entry.id   AF-A0A1F6X3J5-F1
#
_cell.length_a   1.000
_cell.length_b   1.000
_cell.length_c   1.000
_cell.angle_alpha   90.00
_cell.angle_beta   90.00
_cell.angle_gamma   90.00
#
_symmetry.space_group_name_H-M   'P 1'
#
loop_
_entity.id
_entity.type
_entity.pdbx_description
1 polymer ?
#
loop_
_entity_poly.entity_id
_entity_poly.type
_entity_poly.pdbx_seq_one_letter_code
_entity_poly.pdbx_strand_id
1 'polypeptide(L)'
;MDLKDLNKSQLILLAILLSFVISIATGITTVTLMEQAPESVTIPVTQIVRETVEKIVPGETIIKTQELSAEQKKLLEDLKAIKPLVVTLFLKGANADGSEDKILGTGLFLGDNKVVIASVIEEPKEGEVYVVKSILGEQKVSKITVEKEKDFTIVELAKPETIPPPNPDPNTDTDTSPPPPPPPPNP
;
A
#
# COMPACT_ATOMS: atom_id res chain seq x y z
N MET A 1 50.58 45.90 -2.56
CA MET A 1 50.14 44.78 -3.42
C MET A 1 48.94 45.30 -4.17
N ASP A 2 49.13 45.69 -5.43
CA ASP A 2 48.05 46.23 -6.24
C ASP A 2 47.29 45.10 -6.93
N LEU A 3 46.01 45.29 -7.20
CA LEU A 3 45.16 44.30 -7.88
C LEU A 3 45.69 43.94 -9.29
N LYS A 4 46.53 44.82 -9.84
CA LYS A 4 47.21 44.69 -11.14
C LYS A 4 48.38 43.70 -11.11
N ASP A 5 48.88 43.36 -9.92
CA ASP A 5 50.02 42.45 -9.74
C ASP A 5 49.60 40.98 -9.58
N LEU A 6 48.29 40.68 -9.62
CA LEU A 6 47.75 39.33 -9.45
C LEU A 6 47.68 38.58 -10.80
N ASN A 7 48.06 37.30 -10.78
CA ASN A 7 47.90 36.41 -11.94
C ASN A 7 46.40 36.15 -12.23
N LYS A 8 46.04 35.88 -13.48
CA LYS A 8 44.66 35.61 -13.94
C LYS A 8 43.94 34.59 -13.06
N SER A 9 44.62 33.49 -12.71
CA SER A 9 44.06 32.46 -11.83
C SER A 9 43.77 32.97 -10.40
N GLN A 10 44.61 33.87 -9.88
CA GLN A 10 44.41 34.46 -8.55
C GLN A 10 43.23 35.42 -8.55
N LEU A 11 43.05 36.20 -9.63
CA LEU A 11 41.86 37.05 -9.79
C LEU A 11 40.58 36.23 -9.89
N ILE A 12 40.60 35.10 -10.60
CA ILE A 12 39.45 34.19 -10.67
C ILE A 12 39.15 33.59 -9.30
N LEU A 13 40.16 33.10 -8.58
CA LEU A 13 39.98 32.53 -7.25
C LEU A 13 39.45 33.59 -6.25
N LEU A 14 39.95 34.82 -6.34
CA LEU A 14 39.47 35.95 -5.54
C LEU A 14 38.01 36.28 -5.86
N ALA A 15 37.62 36.29 -7.14
CA ALA A 15 36.25 36.56 -7.56
C ALA A 15 35.27 35.48 -7.09
N ILE A 16 35.67 34.20 -7.14
CA ILE A 16 34.85 33.09 -6.64
C ILE A 16 34.68 33.19 -5.12
N LEU A 17 35.77 33.46 -4.39
CA LEU A 17 35.73 33.64 -2.94
C LEU A 17 34.83 34.82 -2.54
N LEU A 18 34.96 35.94 -3.25
CA LEU A 18 34.14 37.12 -3.00
C LEU A 18 32.65 36.85 -3.25
N SER A 19 32.32 36.12 -4.32
CA SER A 19 30.93 35.72 -4.62
C SER A 19 30.33 34.84 -3.51
N PHE A 20 31.13 33.90 -2.97
CA PHE A 20 30.72 33.05 -1.86
C PHE A 20 30.46 33.84 -0.57
N VAL A 21 31.37 34.76 -0.20
CA VAL A 21 31.22 35.59 1.00
C VAL A 21 30.03 36.54 0.89
N ILE A 22 29.81 37.14 -0.28
CA ILE A 22 28.66 38.02 -0.53
C ILE A 22 27.35 37.24 -0.37
N SER A 23 27.26 36.00 -0.86
CA SER A 23 26.05 35.17 -0.72
C SER A 23 25.65 34.93 0.75
N ILE A 24 26.63 34.64 1.62
CA ILE A 24 26.39 34.45 3.06
C ILE A 24 26.06 35.79 3.73
N ALA A 25 26.80 36.86 3.41
CA ALA A 25 26.59 38.17 3.99
C ALA A 25 25.21 38.75 3.64
N THR A 26 24.74 38.60 2.40
CA THR A 26 23.38 38.97 2.00
C THR A 26 22.33 38.16 2.76
N GLY A 27 22.52 36.85 2.90
CA GLY A 27 21.60 36.00 3.68
C GLY A 27 21.48 36.42 5.15
N ILE A 28 22.60 36.71 5.82
CA ILE A 28 22.58 37.17 7.22
C ILE A 28 21.94 38.57 7.31
N THR A 29 22.31 39.49 6.41
CA THR A 29 21.81 40.87 6.43
C THR A 29 20.31 40.94 6.17
N THR A 30 19.75 40.12 5.27
CA THR A 30 18.30 40.09 5.03
C THR A 30 17.54 39.55 6.25
N VAL A 31 18.06 38.51 6.91
CA VAL A 31 17.45 37.96 8.13
C VAL A 31 17.51 38.97 9.28
N THR A 32 18.65 39.62 9.50
CA THR A 32 18.78 40.60 10.59
C THR A 32 17.97 41.87 10.35
N LEU A 33 17.81 42.30 9.11
CA LEU A 33 16.90 43.42 8.78
C LEU A 33 15.42 43.05 8.95
N MET A 34 15.03 41.79 8.73
CA MET A 34 13.68 41.32 9.07
C MET A 34 13.45 41.30 10.58
N GLU A 35 14.46 40.96 11.38
CA GLU A 35 14.37 40.98 12.86
C GLU A 35 14.39 42.40 13.45
N GLN A 36 14.94 43.39 12.73
CA GLN A 36 15.00 44.80 13.16
C GLN A 36 13.87 45.67 12.62
N ALA A 37 12.92 45.11 11.86
CA ALA A 37 11.74 45.83 11.41
C ALA A 37 10.88 46.24 12.64
N PRO A 38 10.59 47.54 12.84
CA PRO A 38 9.76 47.98 13.94
C PRO A 38 8.39 47.29 13.91
N GLU A 39 8.02 46.80 15.08
CA GLU A 39 6.73 46.27 15.49
C GLU A 39 5.55 47.26 15.22
N SER A 40 5.24 47.57 13.96
CA SER A 40 3.98 48.21 13.55
C SER A 40 3.01 47.23 12.89
N VAL A 41 3.23 45.93 13.17
CA VAL A 41 2.25 44.85 13.02
C VAL A 41 2.46 43.80 14.12
N THR A 42 2.82 44.23 15.33
CA THR A 42 2.60 43.42 16.53
C THR A 42 1.23 43.71 17.10
N ILE A 43 0.23 43.29 16.33
CA ILE A 43 -0.97 42.78 16.96
C ILE A 43 -0.50 41.56 17.79
N PRO A 44 -0.74 41.53 19.11
CA PRO A 44 0.05 40.77 20.06
C PRO A 44 0.00 39.27 19.82
N VAL A 45 1.09 38.71 19.27
CA VAL A 45 1.35 37.26 19.26
C VAL A 45 1.36 36.69 20.69
N THR A 46 1.64 37.53 21.69
CA THR A 46 1.61 37.16 23.11
C THR A 46 0.21 36.88 23.67
N GLN A 47 -0.88 37.24 22.97
CA GLN A 47 -2.22 36.71 23.29
C GLN A 47 -2.48 35.34 22.65
N ILE A 48 -1.85 35.05 21.51
CA ILE A 48 -2.02 33.77 20.80
C ILE A 48 -1.20 32.67 21.50
N VAL A 49 -0.03 32.98 22.06
CA VAL A 49 0.75 31.99 22.83
C VAL A 49 0.05 31.63 24.14
N ARG A 50 -0.59 32.58 24.84
CA ARG A 50 -1.30 32.26 26.09
C ARG A 50 -2.53 31.36 25.85
N GLU A 51 -3.28 31.59 24.78
CA GLU A 51 -4.34 30.68 24.31
C GLU A 51 -3.79 29.33 23.77
N THR A 52 -2.53 29.29 23.30
CA THR A 52 -1.91 28.06 22.77
C THR A 52 -1.31 27.18 23.88
N VAL A 53 -0.76 27.76 24.95
CA VAL A 53 -0.13 26.95 26.03
C VAL A 53 -1.18 26.35 26.98
N GLU A 54 -2.34 26.98 27.17
CA GLU A 54 -3.44 26.36 27.93
C GLU A 54 -4.07 25.17 27.16
N LYS A 55 -3.79 25.07 25.85
CA LYS A 55 -4.24 23.98 24.98
C LYS A 55 -3.14 22.95 24.64
N ILE A 56 -2.08 22.87 25.44
CA ILE A 56 -1.11 21.75 25.39
C ILE A 56 -0.94 21.09 26.75
N VAL A 57 -2.06 20.69 27.36
CA VAL A 57 -2.04 19.37 28.00
C VAL A 57 -1.80 18.38 26.85
N PRO A 58 -0.87 17.39 26.96
CA PRO A 58 -0.86 16.26 26.06
C PRO A 58 -2.12 15.44 26.34
N GLY A 59 -3.25 15.97 25.88
CA GLY A 59 -4.45 15.21 25.67
C GLY A 59 -4.07 14.17 24.65
N GLU A 60 -4.00 12.93 25.13
CA GLU A 60 -4.43 11.73 24.42
C GLU A 60 -4.96 12.12 23.04
N THR A 61 -4.25 11.75 21.99
CA THR A 61 -4.67 11.96 20.61
C THR A 61 -6.07 11.39 20.47
N ILE A 62 -7.08 12.22 20.76
CA ILE A 62 -8.42 12.04 20.32
C ILE A 62 -8.22 12.23 18.82
N ILE A 63 -7.99 11.10 18.14
CA ILE A 63 -8.46 10.94 16.78
C ILE A 63 -9.87 11.48 16.89
N LYS A 64 -10.05 12.73 16.44
CA LYS A 64 -11.38 13.27 16.22
C LYS A 64 -11.84 12.44 15.05
N THR A 65 -12.36 11.25 15.39
CA THR A 65 -13.16 10.41 14.54
C THR A 65 -14.25 11.36 14.17
N GLN A 66 -14.08 12.02 13.04
CA GLN A 66 -15.16 12.74 12.43
C GLN A 66 -16.23 11.68 12.31
N GLU A 67 -17.25 11.76 13.16
CA GLU A 67 -18.32 10.80 13.13
C GLU A 67 -18.85 10.88 11.71
N LEU A 68 -18.61 9.80 10.96
CA LEU A 68 -19.13 9.66 9.63
C LEU A 68 -20.63 9.95 9.73
N SER A 69 -21.13 10.86 8.89
CA SER A 69 -22.57 11.11 8.76
C SER A 69 -23.29 9.76 8.64
N ALA A 70 -24.54 9.69 9.08
CA ALA A 70 -25.36 8.48 8.94
C ALA A 70 -25.32 7.92 7.50
N GLU A 71 -25.26 8.81 6.51
CA GLU A 71 -25.14 8.48 5.08
C GLU A 71 -23.78 7.86 4.73
N GLN A 72 -22.69 8.38 5.30
CA GLN A 72 -21.33 7.90 5.09
C GLN A 72 -21.11 6.53 5.75
N LYS A 73 -21.70 6.31 6.95
CA LYS A 73 -21.67 5.00 7.61
C LYS A 73 -22.41 3.95 6.77
N LYS A 74 -23.58 4.30 6.23
CA LYS A 74 -24.33 3.42 5.34
C LYS A 74 -23.52 3.06 4.09
N LEU A 75 -22.92 4.05 3.43
CA LEU A 75 -22.08 3.82 2.25
C LEU A 75 -20.86 2.94 2.57
N LEU A 76 -20.25 3.10 3.75
CA LEU A 76 -19.12 2.28 4.16
C LEU A 76 -19.51 0.81 4.34
N GLU A 77 -20.67 0.53 4.94
CA GLU A 77 -21.20 -0.84 5.08
C GLU A 77 -21.52 -1.45 3.71
N ASP A 78 -22.17 -0.68 2.82
CA ASP A 78 -22.45 -1.10 1.44
C ASP A 78 -21.13 -1.42 0.69
N LEU A 79 -20.10 -0.58 0.83
CA LEU A 79 -18.78 -0.83 0.23
C LEU A 79 -18.06 -2.03 0.83
N LYS A 80 -18.14 -2.25 2.16
CA LYS A 80 -17.56 -3.44 2.80
C LYS A 80 -18.17 -4.73 2.24
N ALA A 81 -19.47 -4.73 1.97
CA ALA A 81 -20.16 -5.87 1.36
C ALA A 81 -19.71 -6.13 -0.10
N ILE A 82 -19.39 -5.07 -0.85
CA ILE A 82 -18.98 -5.17 -2.28
C ILE A 82 -17.49 -5.47 -2.43
N LYS A 83 -16.63 -5.04 -1.50
CA LYS A 83 -15.17 -5.28 -1.53
C LYS A 83 -14.75 -6.72 -1.89
N PRO A 84 -15.32 -7.80 -1.32
CA PRO A 84 -14.95 -9.17 -1.71
C PRO A 84 -15.28 -9.52 -3.16
N LEU A 85 -16.26 -8.85 -3.77
CA LEU A 85 -16.63 -9.09 -5.17
C LEU A 85 -15.70 -8.36 -6.14
N VAL A 86 -14.99 -7.32 -5.72
CA VAL A 86 -14.09 -6.58 -6.60
C VAL A 86 -12.76 -7.32 -6.72
N VAL A 87 -12.31 -7.53 -7.95
CA VAL A 87 -11.06 -8.24 -8.25
C VAL A 87 -10.27 -7.50 -9.32
N THR A 88 -8.95 -7.65 -9.29
CA THR A 88 -8.07 -7.02 -10.27
C THR A 88 -7.26 -8.10 -10.99
N LEU A 89 -7.25 -8.03 -12.31
CA LEU A 89 -6.46 -8.90 -13.18
C LEU A 89 -5.07 -8.31 -13.39
N PHE A 90 -4.07 -9.16 -13.24
CA PHE A 90 -2.67 -8.87 -13.43
C PHE A 90 -2.06 -9.82 -14.46
N LEU A 91 -1.15 -9.29 -15.26
CA LEU A 91 -0.13 -10.06 -15.95
C LEU A 91 1.02 -10.30 -14.97
N LYS A 92 1.30 -11.57 -14.66
CA LYS A 92 2.38 -11.96 -13.76
C LYS A 92 3.72 -11.57 -14.39
N GLY A 93 4.45 -10.68 -13.73
CA GLY A 93 5.84 -10.41 -14.08
C GLY A 93 6.68 -11.66 -13.81
N ALA A 94 7.57 -12.02 -14.75
CA ALA A 94 8.52 -13.10 -14.55
C ALA A 94 9.40 -12.73 -13.36
N ASN A 95 9.25 -13.44 -12.24
CA ASN A 95 9.98 -13.20 -10.99
C ASN A 95 11.49 -13.52 -11.09
N ALA A 96 12.08 -13.48 -12.29
CA ALA A 96 13.50 -13.67 -12.55
C ALA A 96 14.20 -12.37 -13.02
N ASP A 97 13.46 -11.33 -13.43
CA ASP A 97 14.02 -10.07 -13.99
C ASP A 97 13.54 -8.80 -13.23
N GLY A 98 12.92 -8.96 -12.05
CA GLY A 98 12.44 -7.83 -11.25
C GLY A 98 11.23 -7.09 -11.85
N SER A 99 10.59 -7.64 -12.88
CA SER A 99 9.36 -7.07 -13.44
C SER A 99 8.19 -7.17 -12.45
N GLU A 100 7.57 -6.03 -12.14
CA GLU A 100 6.36 -5.97 -11.30
C GLU A 100 5.13 -6.49 -12.07
N ASP A 101 4.13 -6.97 -11.32
CA ASP A 101 2.89 -7.45 -11.92
C ASP A 101 2.13 -6.29 -12.58
N LYS A 102 1.89 -6.39 -13.89
CA LYS A 102 1.22 -5.33 -14.66
C LYS A 102 -0.30 -5.48 -14.53
N ILE A 103 -0.98 -4.43 -14.10
CA ILE A 103 -2.44 -4.40 -14.04
C ILE A 103 -3.01 -4.43 -15.48
N LEU A 104 -3.88 -5.39 -15.74
CA LEU A 104 -4.60 -5.54 -17.01
C LEU A 104 -6.02 -4.97 -16.93
N GLY A 105 -6.67 -5.04 -15.76
CA GLY A 105 -8.00 -4.47 -15.58
C GLY A 105 -8.62 -4.79 -14.22
N THR A 106 -9.74 -4.14 -13.92
CA THR A 106 -10.54 -4.39 -12.72
C THR A 106 -11.88 -4.98 -13.12
N GLY A 107 -12.37 -5.92 -12.33
CA GLY A 107 -13.58 -6.67 -12.61
C GLY A 107 -14.36 -7.01 -11.35
N LEU A 108 -15.46 -7.73 -11.58
CA LEU A 108 -16.34 -8.27 -10.54
C LEU A 108 -16.30 -9.79 -10.60
N PHE A 109 -16.19 -10.42 -9.44
CA PHE A 109 -16.35 -11.86 -9.28
C PHE A 109 -17.84 -12.21 -9.37
N LEU A 110 -18.17 -13.05 -10.34
CA LEU A 110 -19.45 -13.71 -10.47
C LEU A 110 -19.30 -15.11 -9.88
N GLY A 111 -20.39 -15.69 -9.38
CA GLY A 111 -20.38 -17.07 -8.89
C GLY A 111 -19.76 -18.05 -9.89
N ASP A 112 -19.39 -19.25 -9.40
CA ASP A 112 -18.80 -20.32 -10.21
C ASP A 112 -17.39 -20.04 -10.75
N ASN A 113 -16.55 -19.36 -9.96
CA ASN A 113 -15.15 -19.05 -10.30
C ASN A 113 -15.01 -18.20 -11.57
N LYS A 114 -16.02 -17.38 -11.91
CA LYS A 114 -15.98 -16.48 -13.06
C LYS A 114 -15.75 -15.05 -12.62
N VAL A 115 -15.07 -14.28 -13.44
CA VAL A 115 -14.80 -12.86 -13.22
C VAL A 115 -15.12 -12.11 -14.50
N VAL A 116 -15.88 -11.03 -14.40
CA VAL A 116 -16.14 -10.13 -15.52
C VAL A 116 -15.26 -8.90 -15.37
N ILE A 117 -14.43 -8.65 -16.37
CA ILE A 117 -13.58 -7.47 -16.47
C ILE A 117 -14.24 -6.52 -17.45
N ALA A 118 -14.45 -5.27 -17.02
CA ALA A 118 -15.04 -4.20 -17.83
C ALA A 118 -14.04 -3.63 -18.85
N SER A 119 -13.32 -4.50 -19.54
CA SER A 119 -12.34 -4.18 -20.57
C SER A 119 -12.07 -5.43 -21.40
N VAL A 120 -11.76 -5.22 -22.69
CA VAL A 120 -11.32 -6.26 -23.60
C VAL A 120 -9.86 -6.60 -23.30
N ILE A 121 -9.62 -7.76 -22.69
CA ILE A 121 -8.27 -8.27 -22.40
C ILE A 121 -7.88 -9.27 -23.49
N GLU A 122 -6.71 -9.08 -24.10
CA GLU A 122 -6.14 -10.01 -25.07
C GLU A 122 -5.78 -11.35 -24.39
N GLU A 123 -5.72 -12.43 -25.17
CA GLU A 123 -5.26 -13.72 -24.64
C GLU A 123 -3.76 -13.66 -24.30
N PRO A 124 -3.30 -14.35 -23.23
CA PRO A 124 -1.90 -14.37 -22.84
C PRO A 124 -1.03 -14.90 -23.99
N LYS A 125 0.05 -14.18 -24.28
CA LYS A 125 1.06 -14.65 -25.25
C LYS A 125 1.83 -15.82 -24.67
N GLU A 126 2.50 -16.59 -25.52
CA GLU A 126 3.26 -17.79 -25.12
C GLU A 126 4.27 -17.45 -24.00
N GLY A 127 4.03 -17.97 -22.78
CA GLY A 127 4.82 -17.70 -21.58
C GLY A 127 4.24 -16.68 -20.59
N GLU A 128 3.15 -15.98 -20.92
CA GLU A 128 2.46 -15.06 -20.02
C GLU A 128 1.47 -15.80 -19.11
N VAL A 129 1.49 -15.48 -17.81
CA VAL A 129 0.56 -16.03 -16.83
C VAL A 129 -0.33 -14.93 -16.30
N TYR A 130 -1.65 -15.10 -16.44
CA TYR A 130 -2.61 -14.15 -15.90
C TYR A 130 -3.09 -14.60 -14.53
N VAL A 131 -3.22 -13.62 -13.64
CA VAL A 131 -3.48 -13.83 -12.24
C VAL A 131 -4.50 -12.81 -11.77
N VAL A 132 -5.54 -13.27 -11.08
CA VAL A 132 -6.53 -12.40 -10.44
C VAL A 132 -6.20 -12.29 -8.97
N LYS A 133 -6.05 -11.06 -8.48
CA LYS A 133 -5.86 -10.77 -7.05
C LYS A 133 -7.15 -10.18 -6.49
N SER A 134 -7.56 -10.69 -5.35
CA SER A 134 -8.68 -10.21 -4.54
C SER A 134 -8.23 -10.06 -3.08
N ILE A 135 -9.09 -9.51 -2.23
CA ILE A 135 -8.88 -9.53 -0.77
C ILE A 135 -8.84 -10.96 -0.20
N LEU A 136 -9.37 -11.96 -0.93
CA LEU A 136 -9.30 -13.38 -0.57
C LEU A 136 -7.95 -14.04 -0.94
N GLY A 137 -7.12 -13.38 -1.74
CA GLY A 137 -5.84 -13.93 -2.21
C GLY A 137 -5.68 -13.91 -3.72
N GLU A 138 -4.69 -14.67 -4.19
CA GLU A 138 -4.25 -14.73 -5.58
C GLU A 138 -4.73 -16.03 -6.24
N GLN A 139 -5.38 -15.93 -7.40
CA GLN A 139 -5.87 -17.08 -8.17
C GLN A 139 -5.41 -17.00 -9.63
N LYS A 140 -4.93 -18.12 -10.17
CA LYS A 140 -4.54 -18.22 -11.58
C LYS A 140 -5.76 -18.25 -12.49
N VAL A 141 -5.61 -17.68 -13.67
CA VAL A 141 -6.63 -17.75 -14.73
C VAL A 141 -6.53 -19.09 -15.47
N SER A 142 -7.66 -19.78 -15.60
CA SER A 142 -7.77 -21.03 -16.39
C SER A 142 -8.23 -20.78 -17.82
N LYS A 143 -9.17 -19.85 -18.03
CA LYS A 143 -9.72 -19.58 -19.35
C LYS A 143 -10.11 -18.11 -19.47
N ILE A 144 -9.95 -17.57 -20.67
CA ILE A 144 -10.39 -16.21 -21.03
C ILE A 144 -11.40 -16.33 -22.16
N THR A 145 -12.47 -15.56 -22.07
CA THR A 145 -13.50 -15.44 -23.10
C THR A 145 -13.75 -13.97 -23.34
N VAL A 146 -13.43 -13.51 -24.55
CA VAL A 146 -13.46 -12.09 -24.90
C VAL A 146 -14.72 -11.79 -25.70
N GLU A 147 -15.59 -10.95 -25.15
CA GLU A 147 -16.85 -10.54 -25.79
C GLU A 147 -16.64 -9.16 -26.44
N LYS A 148 -15.98 -9.14 -27.61
CA LYS A 148 -15.57 -7.91 -28.32
C LYS A 148 -16.74 -7.02 -28.73
N GLU A 149 -17.94 -7.57 -28.89
CA GLU A 149 -19.14 -6.78 -29.23
C GLU A 149 -19.70 -5.99 -28.04
N LYS A 150 -19.35 -6.37 -26.80
CA LYS A 150 -19.91 -5.80 -25.57
C LYS A 150 -18.84 -5.19 -24.65
N ASP A 151 -17.60 -5.05 -25.14
CA ASP A 151 -16.46 -4.43 -24.46
C ASP A 151 -16.11 -5.02 -23.08
N PHE A 152 -16.36 -6.32 -22.87
CA PHE A 152 -15.96 -7.00 -21.63
C PHE A 152 -15.28 -8.34 -21.88
N THR A 153 -14.53 -8.80 -20.87
CA THR A 153 -13.87 -10.11 -20.87
C THR A 153 -14.33 -10.92 -19.66
N ILE A 154 -14.72 -12.18 -19.91
CA ILE A 154 -14.99 -13.17 -18.88
C ILE A 154 -13.71 -13.97 -18.64
N VAL A 155 -13.29 -14.04 -17.38
CA VAL A 155 -12.13 -14.77 -16.92
C VAL A 155 -12.61 -15.89 -16.00
N GLU A 156 -12.31 -17.13 -16.35
CA GLU A 156 -12.54 -18.28 -15.47
C GLU A 156 -11.28 -18.54 -14.67
N LEU A 157 -11.44 -18.55 -13.35
CA LEU A 157 -10.39 -18.82 -12.40
C LEU A 157 -10.17 -20.32 -12.28
N ALA A 158 -8.92 -20.71 -12.13
CA ALA A 158 -8.60 -22.06 -11.72
C ALA A 158 -9.28 -22.34 -10.38
N LYS A 159 -10.04 -23.44 -10.32
CA LYS A 159 -10.62 -23.90 -9.06
C LYS A 159 -9.46 -24.05 -8.08
N PRO A 160 -9.51 -23.42 -6.89
CA PRO A 160 -8.51 -23.71 -5.88
C PRO A 160 -8.59 -25.23 -5.66
N GLU A 161 -7.46 -25.93 -5.79
CA GLU A 161 -7.40 -27.33 -5.38
C GLU A 161 -7.85 -27.37 -3.92
N THR A 162 -9.08 -27.82 -3.71
CA THR A 162 -9.48 -28.34 -2.41
C THR A 162 -8.54 -29.51 -2.18
N ILE A 163 -7.53 -29.30 -1.34
CA ILE A 163 -6.77 -30.39 -0.74
C ILE A 163 -7.84 -31.35 -0.22
N PRO A 164 -8.00 -32.56 -0.80
CA PRO A 164 -8.93 -33.52 -0.23
C PRO A 164 -8.53 -33.68 1.24
N PRO A 165 -9.50 -33.73 2.18
CA PRO A 165 -9.18 -34.00 3.58
C PRO A 165 -8.21 -35.19 3.61
N PRO A 166 -7.14 -35.13 4.44
CA PRO A 166 -6.17 -36.20 4.50
C PRO A 166 -6.93 -37.51 4.62
N ASN A 167 -6.73 -38.36 3.62
CA ASN A 167 -7.37 -39.66 3.52
C ASN A 167 -7.18 -40.35 4.89
N PRO A 168 -8.23 -40.83 5.57
CA PRO A 168 -8.02 -41.65 6.75
C PRO A 168 -7.20 -42.85 6.29
N ASP A 169 -6.03 -43.04 6.89
CA ASP A 169 -5.14 -44.14 6.59
C ASP A 169 -5.92 -45.48 6.51
N PRO A 170 -5.76 -46.30 5.46
CA PRO A 170 -6.47 -47.58 5.36
C PRO A 170 -5.97 -48.66 6.33
N ASN A 171 -5.09 -48.34 7.28
CA ASN A 171 -4.49 -49.32 8.18
C ASN A 171 -4.57 -48.86 9.63
N THR A 172 -5.70 -49.13 10.28
CA THR A 172 -5.75 -49.25 11.73
C THR A 172 -6.58 -50.46 12.12
N ASP A 173 -6.24 -51.62 11.54
CA ASP A 173 -6.51 -52.91 12.17
C ASP A 173 -5.31 -53.28 13.04
N THR A 174 -5.31 -52.76 14.26
CA THR A 174 -4.65 -53.43 15.38
C THR A 174 -5.60 -53.37 16.56
N ASP A 175 -6.47 -54.39 16.60
CA ASP A 175 -7.12 -54.90 17.79
C ASP A 175 -6.12 -54.86 18.97
N THR A 176 -6.38 -53.93 19.89
CA THR A 176 -5.76 -53.90 21.21
C THR A 176 -6.86 -53.91 22.25
N SER A 177 -7.69 -54.96 22.20
CA SER A 177 -8.44 -55.37 23.39
C SER A 177 -7.47 -55.66 24.54
N PRO A 178 -7.63 -55.04 25.73
CA PRO A 178 -6.76 -55.33 26.87
C PRO A 178 -6.99 -56.77 27.35
N PRO A 179 -5.95 -57.49 27.80
CA PRO A 179 -6.11 -58.87 28.26
C PRO A 179 -7.01 -58.92 29.52
N PRO A 180 -7.84 -59.95 29.67
CA PRO A 180 -8.75 -60.08 30.80
C PRO A 180 -7.97 -60.24 32.13
N PRO A 181 -8.49 -59.69 33.25
CA PRO A 181 -7.85 -59.81 34.55
C PRO A 181 -7.85 -61.26 35.07
N PRO A 182 -6.85 -61.64 35.89
CA PRO A 182 -6.70 -63.01 36.38
C PRO A 182 -7.85 -63.42 37.33
N PRO A 183 -8.22 -64.71 37.37
CA PRO A 183 -9.31 -65.20 38.22
C PRO A 183 -8.95 -65.07 39.71
N PRO A 184 -9.95 -64.81 40.58
CA PRO A 184 -9.73 -64.69 42.02
C PRO A 184 -9.33 -66.05 42.63
N PRO A 185 -8.53 -66.08 43.71
CA PRO A 185 -8.28 -67.30 44.46
C PRO A 185 -9.58 -67.78 45.10
N ASN A 186 -9.94 -69.04 44.84
CA ASN A 186 -11.06 -69.69 45.52
C ASN A 186 -10.68 -69.98 47.00
N PRO A 187 -11.66 -70.05 47.92
CA PRO A 187 -11.43 -70.20 49.36
C PRO A 187 -10.78 -71.53 49.75
#